data_AF-A0A3D0SDS5-F1
#
_entry.id   AF-A0A3D0SDS5-F1
#
_cell.length_a   1.000
_cell.length_b   1.000
_cell.length_c   1.000
_cell.angle_alpha   90.00
_cell.angle_beta   90.00
_cell.angle_gamma   90.00
#
_symmetry.space_group_name_H-M   'P 1'
#
loop_
_entity.id
_entity.type
_entity.pdbx_description
1 polymer ?
#
loop_
_entity_poly.entity_id
_entity_poly.type
_entity_poly.pdbx_seq_one_letter_code
_entity_poly.pdbx_strand_id
1 'polypeptide(L)' 'MLKVWVDADACPVVIKEIIFRAANRTKTEVT' A
#
# COMPACT_ATOMS: atom_id res chain seq x y z
N MET A 1 -13.25 6.12 7.87
CA MET A 1 -12.60 5.14 6.97
C MET A 1 -11.24 5.72 6.58
N LEU A 2 -10.14 5.07 6.94
CA LEU A 2 -8.81 5.56 6.60
C LEU A 2 -8.47 5.06 5.19
N LYS A 3 -8.30 5.99 4.24
CA LYS A 3 -7.90 5.68 2.87
C LYS A 3 -6.61 6.43 2.57
N VAL A 4 -5.55 5.67 2.26
CA VAL A 4 -4.25 6.23 1.90
C VAL A 4 -4.12 6.17 0.39
N TRP A 5 -3.75 7.30 -0.21
CA TRP A 5 -3.47 7.40 -1.64
C TRP A 5 -1.97 7.53 -1.82
N VAL A 6 -1.44 6.76 -2.76
CA VAL A 6 -0.01 6.74 -3.08
C VAL A 6 0.11 7.09 -4.54
N ASP A 7 0.95 8.07 -4.85
CA ASP A 7 1.19 8.44 -6.25
C ASP A 7 1.91 7.30 -6.98
N ALA A 8 1.35 6.89 -8.12
CA ALA A 8 1.84 5.74 -8.87
C ALA A 8 3.16 6.03 -9.58
N ASP A 9 3.44 7.30 -9.90
CA ASP A 9 4.67 7.71 -10.58
C ASP A 9 5.86 7.89 -9.62
N ALA A 10 5.57 8.26 -8.37
CA ALA A 10 6.57 8.53 -7.34
C ALA A 10 6.83 7.31 -6.45
N CYS A 11 6.03 6.24 -6.55
CA CYS A 11 6.16 5.06 -5.69
C CYS A 11 7.13 4.03 -6.28
N PRO A 12 8.32 3.83 -5.69
CA PRO A 12 9.23 2.77 -6.10
C PRO A 12 8.59 1.39 -5.85
N VAL A 13 8.98 0.40 -6.65
CA VAL A 13 8.48 -0.99 -6.54
C VAL A 13 8.59 -1.54 -5.10
N VAL A 14 9.66 -1.19 -4.38
CA VAL A 14 9.86 -1.65 -2.99
C VAL A 14 8.82 -1.10 -2.02
N ILE A 15 8.34 0.13 -2.23
CA ILE A 15 7.30 0.73 -1.37
C ILE A 15 5.96 0.04 -1.60
N LYS A 16 5.64 -0.28 -2.86
CA LYS A 16 4.47 -1.10 -3.20
C LYS A 16 4.49 -2.41 -2.43
N GLU A 17 5.59 -3.17 -2.46
CA GLU A 17 5.71 -4.43 -1.73
C GLU A 17 5.51 -4.27 -0.22
N ILE A 18 6.10 -3.22 0.39
CA ILE A 18 5.92 -2.93 1.82
C ILE A 18 4.45 -2.68 2.14
N ILE A 19 3.74 -1.91 1.31
CA ILE A 19 2.32 -1.60 1.51
C ILE A 19 1.48 -2.89 1.42
N PHE A 20 1.71 -3.74 0.41
CA PHE A 20 1.00 -5.03 0.31
C PHE A 20 1.28 -5.93 1.51
N ARG A 21 2.52 -5.99 2.00
CA ARG A 21 2.87 -6.78 3.21
C ARG A 21 2.20 -6.21 4.46
N ALA A 22 2.15 -4.89 4.60
CA ALA A 22 1.47 -4.22 5.71
C ALA A 22 -0.04 -4.47 5.67
N ALA A 23 -0.65 -4.39 4.48
CA ALA A 23 -2.06 -4.69 4.26
C ALA A 23 -2.40 -6.13 4.63
N ASN A 24 -1.60 -7.10 4.19
CA ASN A 24 -1.76 -8.50 4.56
C ASN A 24 -1.71 -8.73 6.08
N ARG A 25 -0.77 -8.08 6.79
CA ARG A 25 -0.65 -8.19 8.25
C ARG A 25 -1.83 -7.58 9.00
N THR A 26 -2.38 -6.49 8.48
CA THR A 26 -3.47 -5.74 9.11
C THR A 26 -4.85 -6.16 8.62
N LYS A 27 -4.93 -7.07 7.65
CA LYS A 27 -6.15 -7.43 6.91
C LYS A 27 -6.84 -6.20 6.31
N THR A 28 -6.05 -5.25 5.84
CA THR A 28 -6.54 -4.05 5.16
C THR A 28 -6.77 -4.37 3.69
N GLU A 29 -7.93 -3.96 3.17
CA GLU A 29 -8.23 -4.07 1.75
C GLU A 29 -7.34 -3.15 0.92
N VAL A 30 -6.78 -3.67 -0.17
CA VAL A 30 -5.94 -2.95 -1.12
C VAL A 30 -6.68 -2.85 -2.46
N THR A 31 -6.62 -1.67 -3.07
CA THR A 31 -7.22 -1.37 -4.39
C THR A 31 -6.22 -0.68 -5.28
#